data_AF-A0A9W8PQZ7-F1
#
_entry.id   AF-A0A9W8PQZ7-F1
#
_cell.length_a   1.000
_cell.length_b   1.000
_cell.length_c   1.000
_cell.angle_alpha   90.00
_cell.angle_beta   90.00
_cell.angle_gamma   90.00
#
_symmetry.space_group_name_H-M   'P 1'
#
loop_
_entity.id
_entity.type
_entity.pdbx_description
1 polymer ?
#
loop_
_entity_poly.entity_id
_entity_poly.type
_entity_poly.pdbx_seq_one_letter_code
_entity_poly.pdbx_strand_id
1 'polypeptide(L)' 'MLVVDDFGNNALHYLGSGLFGPLCENGTGIKDIFKKFLDMGLDINACNNGGQTPMFFLVLLRNAGLSKR' A
#
# COMPACT_ATOMS: atom_id res chain seq x y z
N MET A 1 -3.95 -19.10 -0.52
CA MET A 1 -5.15 -18.33 -0.14
C MET A 1 -4.66 -16.97 0.32
N LEU A 2 -4.87 -15.92 -0.47
CA LEU A 2 -4.44 -14.58 -0.12
C LEU A 2 -5.36 -14.06 1.00
N VAL A 3 -4.77 -13.66 2.13
CA VAL A 3 -5.52 -13.15 3.28
C VAL A 3 -5.95 -11.72 2.98
N VAL A 4 -7.25 -11.50 2.95
CA VAL A 4 -7.89 -10.18 2.89
C VAL A 4 -8.70 -9.96 4.16
N ASP A 5 -8.91 -8.71 4.53
CA ASP A 5 -9.81 -8.34 5.62
C ASP A 5 -11.28 -8.28 5.17
N ASP A 6 -12.18 -7.86 6.06
CA ASP A 6 -13.61 -7.70 5.77
C ASP A 6 -13.91 -6.66 4.67
N PHE A 7 -12.97 -5.77 4.37
CA PHE A 7 -13.07 -4.77 3.32
C PHE A 7 -12.44 -5.21 1.99
N GLY A 8 -11.86 -6.42 1.92
CA GLY A 8 -11.15 -6.92 0.75
C GLY A 8 -9.72 -6.35 0.60
N ASN A 9 -9.21 -5.63 1.61
CA ASN A 9 -7.84 -5.14 1.60
C ASN A 9 -6.88 -6.28 1.86
N ASN A 10 -5.88 -6.42 0.99
CA ASN A 10 -4.70 -7.26 1.23
C ASN A 10 -3.58 -6.47 1.93
N ALA A 11 -2.47 -7.14 2.25
CA ALA A 11 -1.33 -6.49 2.90
C ALA A 11 -0.75 -5.29 2.10
N LEU A 12 -0.82 -5.31 0.77
CA LEU A 12 -0.33 -4.21 -0.07
C LEU A 12 -1.17 -2.93 0.08
N HIS A 13 -2.48 -3.05 0.35
CA HIS A 13 -3.35 -1.88 0.60
C HIS A 13 -2.89 -1.07 1.81
N TYR A 14 -2.37 -1.76 2.83
CA TYR A 14 -1.89 -1.14 4.07
C TYR A 14 -0.47 -0.59 3.98
N LEU A 15 0.35 -1.09 3.04
CA LEU A 15 1.72 -0.59 2.87
C LEU A 15 1.78 0.87 2.37
N GLY A 16 0.68 1.40 1.84
CA GLY A 16 0.58 2.79 1.37
C GLY A 16 0.99 3.83 2.41
N SER A 17 0.48 3.70 3.64
CA SER A 17 0.77 4.63 4.75
C SER A 17 2.21 4.57 5.22
N GLY A 18 2.85 3.40 5.09
CA GLY A 18 4.24 3.20 5.44
C GLY A 18 5.22 3.75 4.40
N LEU A 19 5.00 3.49 3.11
CA LEU A 19 5.94 3.83 2.03
C LEU A 19 6.23 5.33 1.90
N PHE A 20 5.26 6.20 2.23
CA PHE A 20 5.35 7.65 2.02
C PHE A 20 4.90 8.50 3.23
N GLY A 21 4.61 7.89 4.38
CA GLY A 21 4.27 8.61 5.61
C GLY A 21 5.49 9.25 6.28
N PRO A 22 5.29 10.29 7.14
CA PRO A 22 6.37 10.98 7.85
C PRO A 22 7.10 10.11 8.88
N LEU A 23 6.59 8.91 9.16
CA LEU A 23 7.15 7.95 10.12
C LEU A 23 8.23 7.05 9.51
N CYS A 24 8.51 7.19 8.20
CA CYS A 24 9.52 6.38 7.54
C CYS A 24 10.87 7.10 7.58
N GLU A 25 11.59 7.03 8.71
CA GLU A 25 12.94 7.63 8.84
C GLU A 25 13.97 7.02 7.88
N ASN A 26 13.69 5.88 7.24
CA ASN A 26 14.45 5.34 6.12
C ASN A 26 13.57 4.36 5.33
N GLY A 27 12.96 4.79 4.22
CA GLY A 27 12.05 4.02 3.36
C GLY A 27 12.63 2.75 2.70
N THR A 28 13.72 2.21 3.21
CA THR A 28 14.38 0.97 2.76
C THR A 28 13.62 -0.27 3.23
N GLY A 29 13.25 -0.35 4.51
CA GLY A 29 12.59 -1.54 5.08
C GLY A 29 11.23 -1.84 4.45
N ILE A 30 10.44 -0.82 4.12
CA ILE A 30 9.11 -1.00 3.54
C ILE A 30 9.18 -1.39 2.06
N LYS A 31 10.19 -0.91 1.32
CA LYS A 31 10.45 -1.39 -0.05
C LYS A 31 10.80 -2.87 -0.07
N ASP A 32 11.56 -3.35 0.90
CA ASP A 32 11.92 -4.77 1.00
C ASP A 32 10.72 -5.64 1.40
N ILE A 33 9.85 -5.15 2.28
CA ILE A 33 8.58 -5.82 2.62
C ILE A 33 7.66 -5.87 1.39
N PHE A 34 7.56 -4.77 0.64
CA PHE A 34 6.76 -4.71 -0.58
C PHE A 34 7.24 -5.73 -1.62
N LYS A 35 8.55 -5.81 -1.86
CA LYS A 35 9.14 -6.83 -2.75
C LYS A 35 8.85 -8.26 -2.27
N LYS A 36 9.03 -8.54 -0.98
CA LYS A 36 8.71 -9.87 -0.41
C LYS A 36 7.25 -10.25 -0.64
N PHE A 37 6.32 -9.32 -0.52
CA PHE A 37 4.90 -9.59 -0.76
C PHE A 37 4.61 -9.83 -2.25
N LEU A 38 5.29 -9.13 -3.17
CA LEU A 38 5.22 -9.45 -4.60
C LEU A 38 5.79 -10.84 -4.89
N ASP A 39 6.92 -11.21 -4.29
CA ASP A 39 7.54 -12.53 -4.44
C ASP A 39 6.65 -13.66 -3.90
N MET A 40 5.81 -13.36 -2.90
CA MET A 40 4.77 -14.27 -2.39
C MET A 40 3.54 -14.39 -3.31
N GLY A 41 3.52 -13.66 -4.43
CA GLY A 41 2.44 -13.70 -5.42
C GLY A 41 1.25 -12.82 -5.08
N LEU A 42 1.41 -11.79 -4.25
CA LEU A 42 0.35 -10.79 -4.07
C LEU A 42 0.19 -10.00 -5.38
N ASP A 43 -1.04 -9.94 -5.86
CA ASP A 43 -1.37 -9.13 -7.02
C ASP A 43 -1.36 -7.64 -6.64
N ILE A 44 -0.46 -6.89 -7.28
CA ILE A 44 -0.32 -5.44 -7.15
C ILE A 44 -1.57 -4.67 -7.61
N ASN A 45 -2.38 -5.30 -8.48
CA ASN A 45 -3.60 -4.74 -9.05
C ASN A 45 -4.87 -5.25 -8.38
N ALA A 46 -4.76 -6.07 -7.33
CA ALA A 46 -5.94 -6.60 -6.64
C ALA A 46 -6.80 -5.44 -6.10
N CYS A 47 -8.08 -5.42 -6.44
CA CYS A 47 -9.00 -4.43 -5.89
C CYS A 47 -9.61 -4.93 -4.57
N ASN A 48 -9.78 -4.03 -3.61
CA ASN A 48 -10.64 -4.27 -2.45
C ASN A 48 -12.14 -4.23 -2.82
N ASN A 49 -13.03 -4.39 -1.84
CA ASN A 49 -14.49 -4.39 -2.06
C ASN A 49 -15.02 -3.03 -2.58
N GLY A 50 -14.24 -1.96 -2.42
CA GLY A 50 -14.52 -0.63 -2.97
C GLY A 50 -13.95 -0.40 -4.37
N GLY A 51 -13.33 -1.41 -5.00
CA GLY A 51 -12.70 -1.27 -6.32
C GLY A 51 -11.36 -0.52 -6.29
N GLN A 52 -10.80 -0.28 -5.10
CA GLN A 52 -9.53 0.44 -4.94
C GLN A 52 -8.37 -0.54 -4.98
N THR A 53 -7.30 -0.19 -5.68
CA THR A 53 -6.06 -0.99 -5.72
C THR A 53 -5.08 -0.55 -4.62
N PRO A 54 -4.07 -1.36 -4.27
CA PRO A 54 -2.98 -0.93 -3.40
C PRO A 54 -2.32 0.37 -3.88
N MET A 55 -2.18 0.53 -5.19
CA MET A 55 -1.60 1.72 -5.81
C MET A 55 -2.46 2.98 -5.64
N PHE A 56 -3.78 2.84 -5.60
CA PHE A 56 -4.70 3.94 -5.34
C PHE A 56 -4.37 4.64 -4.01
N PHE A 57 -4.12 3.86 -2.95
CA PHE A 57 -3.74 4.38 -1.64
C PHE A 57 -2.34 5.02 -1.64
N LEU A 58 -1.38 4.44 -2.37
CA LEU A 58 -0.01 4.98 -2.52
C LEU A 58 -0.01 6.40 -3.12
N VAL A 59 -0.82 6.62 -4.15
CA VAL A 59 -0.89 7.93 -4.85
C VAL A 59 -1.65 8.97 -4.02
N LEU A 60 -2.74 8.58 -3.35
CA LEU A 60 -3.52 9.49 -2.51
C LEU A 60 -2.69 10.10 -1.38
N LEU A 61 -1.86 9.30 -0.71
CA LEU A 61 -1.03 9.78 0.40
C LEU A 61 0.05 10.77 -0.04
N ARG A 62 0.63 10.58 -1.23
CA ARG A 62 1.56 11.54 -1.84
C ARG A 62 0.88 12.89 -2.11
N ASN A 63 -0.38 12.87 -2.57
CA ASN A 63 -1.12 14.08 -2.90
C ASN A 63 -1.73 14.76 -1.65
N ALA A 64 -2.05 14.01 -0.60
CA ALA A 64 -2.51 14.57 0.67
C ALA A 64 -1.46 15.49 1.32
N GLY A 65 -0.16 15.22 1.10
CA GLY A 65 0.93 16.12 1.49
C GLY A 65 1.06 17.39 0.63
N LEU A 66 0.44 17.42 -0.56
CA LEU A 66 0.47 18.57 -1.49
C LEU A 66 -0.73 19.51 -1.34
N SER A 67 -1.76 19.13 -0.57
CA SER A 67 -2.92 19.97 -0.25
C SER A 67 -2.64 20.93 0.93
N LYS A 68 -1.44 21.50 0.97
CA LYS A 68 -1.09 22.68 1.76
C LYS A 68 -0.42 23.68 0.83
N ARG A 69 -1.20 24.35 0.00
CA ARG A 69 -0.81 25.57 -0.72
C ARG A 69 -1.93 26.58 -0.61
#